data_AF-A0A1E2VAV7-F1
#
_entry.id   AF-A0A1E2VAV7-F1
#
_cell.length_a   1.000
_cell.length_b   1.000
_cell.length_c   1.000
_cell.angle_alpha   90.00
_cell.angle_beta   90.00
_cell.angle_gamma   90.00
#
_symmetry.space_group_name_H-M   'P 1'
#
loop_
_entity.id
_entity.type
_entity.pdbx_description
1 polymer ?
#
loop_
_entity_poly.entity_id
_entity_poly.type
_entity_poly.pdbx_seq_one_letter_code
_entity_poly.pdbx_strand_id
1 'polypeptide(L)'
;MMRRIAQSCQPMIGCMVNKWRLGCSTFDQTLRRVLPGRCLLCQVTEAGPQDLCRYCEPLLKRNLQPCVGCAEPGVMGFFCARCQHRFPAHDGLVVPWLYQDEMAYLIQRFKFEGDRVAGRLLLQLMQAERPLQTAFDLMVLVPGHRYSRRERPLNALSWLGQRLAAAWRLPLLAPRYFYRASHAPQQRGRTRQARWQIDPETLLTSGRWVQRGTAQRILLLDDVVTTGASMHYAAAKLRQLGADHVQGLAWGRTPAAMPAVL
;
A
#
# COMPACT_ATOMS: atom_id res chain seq x y z
N MET A 1 -2.35 0.98 24.99
CA MET A 1 -1.99 -0.30 24.33
C MET A 1 -0.48 -0.50 24.21
N MET A 2 0.31 0.46 23.72
CA MET A 2 1.80 0.38 23.65
C MET A 2 2.48 0.03 24.99
N ARG A 3 1.97 0.50 26.14
CA ARG A 3 2.49 0.15 27.48
C ARG A 3 2.36 -1.34 27.82
N ARG A 4 1.37 -2.08 27.29
CA ARG A 4 1.21 -3.52 27.56
C ARG A 4 2.15 -4.38 26.71
N ILE A 5 2.45 -3.97 25.47
CA ILE A 5 3.40 -4.68 24.58
C ILE A 5 4.84 -4.51 25.08
N ALA A 6 5.19 -3.32 25.58
CA ALA A 6 6.50 -3.08 26.16
C ALA A 6 6.75 -3.89 27.46
N GLN A 7 5.69 -4.21 28.21
CA GLN A 7 5.78 -5.01 29.45
C GLN A 7 6.06 -6.50 29.19
N SER A 8 5.57 -7.06 28.08
CA SER A 8 5.85 -8.45 27.71
C SER A 8 7.18 -8.65 26.96
N CYS A 9 7.85 -7.57 26.55
CA CYS A 9 9.04 -7.61 25.71
C CYS A 9 10.34 -7.16 26.40
N GLN A 10 10.42 -6.99 27.73
CA GLN A 10 11.59 -6.38 28.38
C GLN A 10 12.89 -7.20 28.23
N PRO A 11 13.99 -6.62 27.71
CA PRO A 11 15.32 -6.87 28.21
C PRO A 11 15.82 -5.65 29.01
N MET A 12 16.64 -5.91 30.03
CA MET A 12 17.26 -4.87 30.85
C MET A 12 18.28 -4.06 30.04
N ILE A 13 18.38 -2.77 30.39
CA ILE A 13 19.44 -1.80 30.06
C ILE A 13 19.24 -1.00 28.75
N GLY A 14 19.11 0.31 28.94
CA GLY A 14 18.93 1.30 27.89
C GLY A 14 20.24 1.72 27.22
N CYS A 15 20.12 2.11 25.95
CA CYS A 15 21.07 3.01 25.29
C CYS A 15 20.32 3.84 24.25
N MET A 16 20.35 5.18 24.38
CA MET A 16 19.78 6.13 23.43
C MET A 16 20.69 6.23 22.20
N VAL A 17 20.26 5.76 21.03
CA VAL A 17 20.77 6.29 19.75
C VAL A 17 19.69 6.10 18.67
N ASN A 18 19.22 7.21 18.08
CA ASN A 18 18.84 7.25 16.66
C ASN A 18 18.64 8.70 16.19
N LYS A 19 19.64 9.27 15.52
CA LYS A 19 19.47 10.51 14.74
C LYS A 19 20.10 10.53 13.35
N TRP A 20 20.89 9.53 12.94
CA TRP A 20 21.57 9.60 11.63
C TRP A 20 21.81 8.20 11.05
N ARG A 21 21.01 7.77 10.06
CA ARG A 21 21.40 6.68 9.12
C ARG A 21 20.76 6.88 7.74
N LEU A 22 21.54 7.42 6.81
CA LEU A 22 21.29 7.51 5.37
C LEU A 22 22.36 6.68 4.65
N GLY A 23 21.96 5.82 3.70
CA GLY A 23 22.79 5.39 2.57
C GLY A 23 23.38 3.97 2.62
N CYS A 24 23.30 3.29 1.46
CA CYS A 24 23.94 2.03 1.03
C CYS A 24 23.42 0.68 1.57
N SER A 25 22.90 -0.16 0.66
CA SER A 25 22.20 -1.43 0.93
C SER A 25 23.08 -2.64 1.30
N THR A 26 24.38 -2.61 1.01
CA THR A 26 25.30 -3.72 1.29
C THR A 26 25.99 -3.58 2.65
N PHE A 27 26.21 -2.35 3.10
CA PHE A 27 26.82 -2.05 4.42
C PHE A 27 25.84 -2.24 5.59
N ASP A 28 24.54 -2.24 5.29
CA ASP A 28 23.44 -2.28 6.24
C ASP A 28 23.26 -3.66 6.92
N GLN A 29 23.49 -4.76 6.20
CA GLN A 29 23.27 -6.12 6.75
C GLN A 29 24.32 -6.52 7.80
N THR A 30 25.60 -6.20 7.58
CA THR A 30 26.68 -6.50 8.52
C THR A 30 26.59 -5.62 9.77
N LEU A 31 26.22 -4.34 9.62
CA LEU A 31 25.97 -3.44 10.75
C LEU A 31 24.74 -3.84 11.57
N ARG A 32 23.68 -4.41 10.96
CA ARG A 32 22.50 -4.91 11.68
C ARG A 32 22.81 -6.09 12.61
N ARG A 33 23.86 -6.88 12.32
CA ARG A 33 24.32 -7.95 13.21
C ARG A 33 25.09 -7.42 14.43
N VAL A 34 25.77 -6.27 14.28
CA VAL A 34 26.63 -5.68 15.32
C VAL A 34 25.90 -4.60 16.13
N LEU A 35 24.87 -3.97 15.56
CA LEU A 35 24.02 -2.95 16.18
C LEU A 35 22.56 -3.31 15.88
N PRO A 36 21.94 -4.24 16.63
CA PRO A 36 20.54 -4.57 16.43
C PRO A 36 19.70 -3.30 16.60
N GLY A 37 18.93 -2.97 15.57
CA GLY A 37 18.01 -1.85 15.61
C GLY A 37 16.98 -2.02 16.73
N ARG A 38 16.28 -0.93 17.06
CA ARG A 38 15.11 -0.99 17.94
C ARG A 38 13.87 -1.35 17.14
N CYS A 39 13.03 -2.21 17.69
CA CYS A 39 11.76 -2.55 17.05
C CYS A 39 10.91 -1.28 16.85
N LEU A 40 10.37 -1.07 15.65
CA LEU A 40 9.56 0.12 15.35
C LEU A 40 8.28 0.25 16.19
N LEU A 41 7.78 -0.86 16.74
CA LEU A 41 6.54 -0.90 17.52
C LEU A 41 6.81 -0.81 19.04
N CYS A 42 7.67 -1.67 19.59
CA CYS A 42 7.91 -1.74 21.05
C CYS A 42 9.25 -1.15 21.50
N GLN A 43 10.12 -0.74 20.57
CA GLN A 43 11.44 -0.10 20.81
C GLN A 43 12.49 -0.96 21.53
N VAL A 44 12.23 -2.24 21.74
CA VAL A 44 13.20 -3.17 22.33
C VAL A 44 14.35 -3.44 21.35
N THR A 45 15.55 -3.64 21.90
CA THR A 45 16.83 -3.80 21.18
C THR A 45 17.01 -5.22 20.65
N GLU A 46 15.96 -5.76 20.02
CA GLU A 46 15.92 -7.08 19.39
C GLU A 46 15.12 -7.00 18.08
N ALA A 47 15.25 -5.91 17.33
CA ALA A 47 14.65 -5.89 16.01
C ALA A 47 15.32 -6.94 15.13
N GLY A 48 14.51 -7.83 14.57
CA GLY A 48 14.93 -8.73 13.51
C GLY A 48 15.28 -7.96 12.23
N PRO A 49 15.56 -8.68 11.12
CA PRO A 49 16.02 -8.08 9.87
C PRO A 49 15.05 -7.06 9.25
N GLN A 50 13.79 -6.98 9.70
CA GLN A 50 12.76 -6.08 9.21
C GLN A 50 12.45 -4.92 10.18
N ASP A 51 13.35 -4.54 11.08
CA ASP A 51 13.08 -3.48 12.09
C ASP A 51 11.87 -3.81 13.01
N LEU A 52 11.45 -5.08 13.06
CA LEU A 52 10.41 -5.65 13.94
C LEU A 52 10.99 -6.80 14.75
N CYS A 53 10.65 -6.88 16.04
CA CYS A 53 10.97 -8.06 16.84
C CYS A 53 9.96 -9.19 16.57
N ARG A 54 10.35 -10.43 16.91
CA ARG A 54 9.54 -11.64 16.74
C ARG A 54 8.15 -11.59 17.42
N TYR A 55 7.99 -10.72 18.42
CA TYR A 55 6.72 -10.55 19.14
C TYR A 55 5.81 -9.52 18.49
N CYS A 56 6.37 -8.55 17.77
CA CYS A 56 5.63 -7.46 17.15
C CYS A 56 5.24 -7.76 15.70
N GLU A 57 6.02 -8.57 14.98
CA GLU A 57 5.67 -9.00 13.63
C GLU A 57 4.29 -9.69 13.54
N PRO A 58 3.93 -10.64 14.42
CA PRO A 58 2.60 -11.27 14.40
C PRO A 58 1.43 -10.32 14.70
N LEU A 59 1.70 -9.14 15.27
CA LEU A 59 0.67 -8.13 15.53
C LEU A 59 0.20 -7.44 14.24
N LEU A 60 0.98 -7.53 13.15
CA LEU A 60 0.54 -7.09 11.84
C LEU A 60 -0.53 -8.04 11.29
N LYS A 61 -1.79 -7.73 11.61
CA LYS A 61 -2.95 -8.56 11.26
C LYS A 61 -3.05 -8.78 9.74
N ARG A 62 -2.82 -10.03 9.34
CA ARG A 62 -2.92 -10.52 7.96
C ARG A 62 -4.37 -10.57 7.50
N ASN A 63 -4.60 -10.31 6.22
CA ASN A 63 -5.89 -10.50 5.55
C ASN A 63 -5.94 -11.91 4.93
N LEU A 64 -6.12 -12.93 5.78
CA LEU A 64 -5.99 -14.34 5.38
C LEU A 64 -7.15 -14.87 4.55
N GLN A 65 -8.33 -14.25 4.66
CA GLN A 65 -9.55 -14.69 3.98
C GLN A 65 -10.16 -13.53 3.16
N PRO A 66 -9.40 -12.97 2.19
CA PRO A 66 -9.85 -11.82 1.44
C PRO A 66 -10.88 -12.20 0.38
N CYS A 67 -11.72 -11.24 0.02
CA CYS A 67 -12.51 -11.27 -1.21
C CYS A 67 -11.58 -11.29 -2.41
N VAL A 68 -11.75 -12.25 -3.33
CA VAL A 68 -10.95 -12.33 -4.57
C VAL A 68 -11.07 -11.10 -5.46
N GLY A 69 -12.18 -10.36 -5.36
CA GLY A 69 -12.35 -9.07 -6.00
C GLY A 69 -11.64 -7.96 -5.22
N CYS A 70 -12.30 -7.43 -4.20
CA CYS A 70 -11.90 -6.18 -3.53
C CYS A 70 -11.10 -6.36 -2.22
N ALA A 71 -10.63 -7.57 -1.93
CA ALA A 71 -9.90 -7.92 -0.72
C ALA A 71 -10.62 -7.63 0.61
N GLU A 72 -11.95 -7.48 0.61
CA GLU A 72 -12.75 -7.46 1.85
C GLU A 72 -12.47 -8.70 2.71
N PRO A 73 -12.13 -8.58 4.00
CA PRO A 73 -11.84 -9.74 4.83
C PRO A 73 -13.09 -10.56 5.17
N GLY A 74 -12.87 -11.82 5.57
CA GLY A 74 -13.90 -12.68 6.17
C GLY A 74 -14.84 -13.35 5.16
N VAL A 75 -14.41 -13.47 3.90
CA VAL A 75 -15.22 -14.12 2.84
C VAL A 75 -14.51 -15.30 2.18
N MET A 76 -13.49 -15.85 2.83
CA MET A 76 -12.84 -17.12 2.47
C MET A 76 -12.44 -17.28 0.99
N GLY A 77 -12.01 -16.21 0.32
CA GLY A 77 -11.63 -16.30 -1.10
C GLY A 77 -12.79 -16.28 -2.08
N PHE A 78 -14.01 -15.95 -1.65
CA PHE A 78 -15.15 -15.73 -2.54
C PHE A 78 -15.39 -14.24 -2.80
N PHE A 79 -16.21 -13.92 -3.80
CA PHE A 79 -16.69 -12.55 -3.95
C PHE A 79 -17.59 -12.19 -2.76
N CYS A 80 -17.28 -11.08 -2.07
CA CYS A 80 -18.16 -10.51 -1.06
C CYS A 80 -19.45 -9.97 -1.71
N ALA A 81 -20.51 -9.75 -0.92
CA ALA A 81 -21.80 -9.26 -1.42
C ALA A 81 -21.66 -8.04 -2.36
N ARG A 82 -20.82 -7.07 -2.00
CA ARG A 82 -20.56 -5.88 -2.85
C ARG A 82 -20.01 -6.24 -4.23
N CYS A 83 -19.06 -7.18 -4.30
CA CYS A 83 -18.47 -7.60 -5.57
C CYS A 83 -19.40 -8.49 -6.40
N GLN A 84 -20.30 -9.24 -5.75
CA GLN A 84 -21.35 -10.00 -6.46
C GLN A 84 -22.36 -9.06 -7.13
N HIS A 85 -22.74 -7.98 -6.45
CA HIS A 85 -23.67 -6.99 -7.01
C HIS A 85 -23.03 -6.13 -8.10
N ARG A 86 -21.74 -5.81 -7.95
CA ARG A 86 -20.98 -5.04 -8.94
C ARG A 86 -19.57 -5.60 -9.05
N PHE A 87 -19.33 -6.32 -10.13
CA PHE A 87 -18.02 -6.86 -10.42
C PHE A 87 -16.97 -5.73 -10.51
N PRO A 88 -15.78 -5.94 -9.92
CA PRO A 88 -14.68 -5.00 -10.07
C PRO A 88 -14.18 -4.97 -11.52
N ALA A 89 -13.69 -3.81 -11.97
CA ALA A 89 -13.08 -3.69 -13.29
C ALA A 89 -11.62 -4.18 -13.33
N HIS A 90 -11.04 -4.51 -12.17
CA HIS A 90 -9.72 -5.12 -12.02
C HIS A 90 -9.85 -6.64 -11.81
N ASP A 91 -8.80 -7.38 -12.12
CA ASP A 91 -8.70 -8.85 -12.01
C ASP A 91 -8.42 -9.34 -10.58
N GLY A 92 -8.44 -8.42 -9.60
CA GLY A 92 -8.34 -8.72 -8.18
C GLY A 92 -7.43 -7.73 -7.48
N LEU A 93 -7.50 -7.73 -6.14
CA LEU A 93 -6.62 -6.94 -5.29
C LEU A 93 -5.79 -7.84 -4.39
N VAL A 94 -4.48 -7.63 -4.41
CA VAL A 94 -3.54 -8.22 -3.46
C VAL A 94 -3.37 -7.22 -2.32
N VAL A 95 -4.02 -7.50 -1.18
CA VAL A 95 -3.98 -6.63 0.00
C VAL A 95 -3.72 -7.49 1.24
N PRO A 96 -2.44 -7.73 1.59
CA PRO A 96 -2.05 -8.81 2.49
C PRO A 96 -2.34 -8.52 3.97
N TRP A 97 -2.57 -7.26 4.33
CA TRP A 97 -2.82 -6.84 5.71
C TRP A 97 -4.16 -6.12 5.86
N LEU A 98 -4.66 -6.13 7.09
CA LEU A 98 -5.76 -5.29 7.51
C LEU A 98 -5.22 -3.92 7.94
N TYR A 99 -5.88 -2.85 7.48
CA TYR A 99 -5.55 -1.48 7.90
C TYR A 99 -6.16 -1.22 9.27
N GLN A 100 -5.47 -1.65 10.32
CA GLN A 100 -5.82 -1.45 11.73
C GLN A 100 -4.57 -1.50 12.61
N ASP A 101 -4.72 -1.02 13.85
CA ASP A 101 -3.71 -1.12 14.92
C ASP A 101 -2.27 -0.79 14.45
N GLU A 102 -1.35 -1.76 14.53
CA GLU A 102 0.07 -1.61 14.21
C GLU A 102 0.31 -1.27 12.74
N MET A 103 -0.46 -1.85 11.82
CA MET A 103 -0.34 -1.55 10.38
C MET A 103 -0.78 -0.11 10.10
N ALA A 104 -1.88 0.33 10.71
CA ALA A 104 -2.34 1.71 10.60
C ALA A 104 -1.31 2.69 11.17
N TYR A 105 -0.70 2.36 12.31
CA TYR A 105 0.36 3.15 12.94
C TYR A 105 1.59 3.31 12.03
N LEU A 106 2.09 2.21 11.45
CA LEU A 106 3.25 2.25 10.54
C LEU A 106 2.97 3.10 9.29
N ILE A 107 1.80 2.92 8.67
CA ILE A 107 1.40 3.69 7.49
C ILE A 107 1.26 5.18 7.83
N GLN A 108 0.70 5.52 8.99
CA GLN A 108 0.59 6.92 9.44
C GLN A 108 1.94 7.57 9.66
N ARG A 109 2.87 6.91 10.36
CA ARG A 109 4.25 7.38 10.56
C ARG A 109 4.93 7.65 9.22
N PHE A 110 4.79 6.74 8.28
CA PHE A 110 5.40 6.94 6.97
C PHE A 110 4.74 8.10 6.20
N LYS A 111 3.41 8.12 6.11
CA LYS A 111 2.65 9.05 5.26
C LYS A 111 2.61 10.48 5.79
N PHE A 112 2.55 10.66 7.10
CA PHE A 112 2.30 11.96 7.73
C PHE A 112 3.50 12.49 8.51
N GLU A 113 4.31 11.62 9.11
CA GLU A 113 5.49 12.02 9.89
C GLU A 113 6.78 11.96 9.06
N GLY A 114 6.73 11.41 7.85
CA GLY A 114 7.89 11.28 6.96
C GLY A 114 8.90 10.23 7.43
N ASP A 115 8.47 9.28 8.27
CA ASP A 115 9.32 8.25 8.83
C ASP A 115 9.76 7.24 7.76
N ARG A 116 10.99 7.42 7.27
CA ARG A 116 11.59 6.54 6.25
C ARG A 116 11.92 5.15 6.77
N VAL A 117 12.06 4.95 8.09
CA VAL A 117 12.30 3.63 8.66
C VAL A 117 11.01 2.81 8.57
N ALA A 118 9.88 3.39 8.98
CA ALA A 118 8.57 2.79 8.76
C ALA A 118 8.30 2.53 7.27
N GLY A 119 8.65 3.48 6.39
CA GLY A 119 8.55 3.29 4.94
C GLY A 119 9.39 2.13 4.39
N ARG A 120 10.59 1.91 4.92
CA ARG A 120 11.44 0.76 4.53
C ARG A 120 10.85 -0.57 4.97
N LEU A 121 10.33 -0.66 6.20
CA LEU A 121 9.63 -1.84 6.68
C LEU A 121 8.43 -2.17 5.78
N LEU A 122 7.58 -1.16 5.52
CA LEU A 122 6.43 -1.28 4.63
C LEU A 122 6.80 -1.71 3.21
N LEU A 123 7.94 -1.25 2.69
CA LEU A 123 8.49 -1.70 1.41
C LEU A 123 8.94 -3.17 1.45
N GLN A 124 9.69 -3.57 2.48
CA GLN A 124 10.16 -4.96 2.64
C GLN A 124 8.99 -5.94 2.73
N LEU A 125 7.97 -5.59 3.52
CA LEU A 125 6.72 -6.36 3.61
C LEU A 125 6.08 -6.52 2.23
N MET A 126 5.91 -5.45 1.46
CA MET A 126 5.33 -5.56 0.11
C MET A 126 6.18 -6.35 -0.88
N GLN A 127 7.51 -6.25 -0.79
CA GLN A 127 8.41 -7.00 -1.66
C GLN A 127 8.26 -8.51 -1.47
N ALA A 128 8.02 -8.95 -0.24
CA ALA A 128 7.75 -10.36 0.09
C ALA A 128 6.40 -10.85 -0.47
N GLU A 129 5.45 -9.94 -0.73
CA GLU A 129 4.10 -10.24 -1.21
C GLU A 129 3.94 -10.07 -2.73
N ARG A 130 5.06 -10.02 -3.47
CA ARG A 130 5.01 -9.89 -4.93
C ARG A 130 4.04 -10.94 -5.49
N PRO A 131 3.04 -10.56 -6.32
CA PRO A 131 2.20 -11.53 -7.00
C PRO A 131 3.07 -12.24 -8.05
N LEU A 132 3.72 -13.34 -7.67
CA LEU A 132 4.67 -14.07 -8.51
C LEU A 132 4.00 -14.76 -9.71
N GLN A 133 2.67 -14.92 -9.67
CA GLN A 133 1.90 -15.66 -10.67
C GLN A 133 1.64 -14.88 -11.96
N THR A 134 1.95 -13.57 -11.99
CA THR A 134 1.67 -12.71 -13.13
C THR A 134 2.86 -11.81 -13.48
N ALA A 135 3.35 -11.93 -14.71
CA ALA A 135 4.23 -10.91 -15.30
C ALA A 135 3.41 -9.64 -15.57
N PHE A 136 3.92 -8.48 -15.17
CA PHE A 136 3.31 -7.18 -15.45
C PHE A 136 4.23 -6.40 -16.40
N ASP A 137 3.64 -5.56 -17.24
CA ASP A 137 4.35 -4.70 -18.19
C ASP A 137 4.59 -3.30 -17.61
N LEU A 138 3.68 -2.87 -16.72
CA LEU A 138 3.64 -1.51 -16.21
C LEU A 138 3.10 -1.46 -14.79
N MET A 139 3.76 -0.71 -13.92
CA MET A 139 3.19 -0.29 -12.64
C MET A 139 2.62 1.13 -12.76
N VAL A 140 1.42 1.31 -12.24
CA VAL A 140 0.69 2.57 -12.23
C VAL A 140 0.34 2.93 -10.80
N LEU A 141 0.68 4.15 -10.38
CA LEU A 141 0.24 4.65 -9.08
C LEU A 141 -1.21 5.13 -9.17
N VAL A 142 -2.07 4.62 -8.29
CA VAL A 142 -3.45 5.07 -8.19
C VAL A 142 -3.45 6.54 -7.76
N PRO A 143 -4.17 7.41 -8.48
CA PRO A 143 -4.29 8.80 -8.11
C PRO A 143 -5.01 8.95 -6.77
N GLY A 144 -4.28 9.38 -5.74
CA GLY A 144 -4.86 9.69 -4.45
C GLY A 144 -5.82 10.88 -4.52
N HIS A 145 -6.94 10.81 -3.80
CA HIS A 145 -8.01 11.84 -3.71
C HIS A 145 -7.54 13.26 -3.34
N ARG A 146 -6.27 13.47 -2.97
CA ARG A 146 -5.72 14.78 -2.58
C ARG A 146 -4.63 15.26 -3.53
N TYR A 147 -4.87 15.16 -4.84
CA TYR A 147 -4.05 15.86 -5.81
C TYR A 147 -4.40 17.36 -5.79
N SER A 148 -3.82 18.10 -4.84
CA SER A 148 -3.81 19.56 -4.91
C SER A 148 -2.68 19.98 -5.86
N ARG A 149 -2.99 20.83 -6.84
CA ARG A 149 -2.13 21.29 -7.96
C ARG A 149 -0.83 22.00 -7.58
N ARG A 150 -0.47 22.08 -6.30
CA ARG A 150 0.82 22.64 -5.90
C ARG A 150 1.84 21.53 -5.99
N GLU A 151 2.99 21.83 -6.59
CA GLU A 151 4.19 21.02 -6.77
C GLU A 151 4.75 20.50 -5.43
N ARG A 152 3.96 19.75 -4.68
CA ARG A 152 4.45 19.01 -3.53
C ARG A 152 5.07 17.73 -4.07
N PRO A 153 6.32 17.42 -3.70
CA PRO A 153 6.93 16.15 -4.08
C PRO A 153 6.00 15.02 -3.63
N LEU A 154 5.64 14.19 -4.62
CA LEU A 154 4.72 13.08 -4.48
C LEU A 154 5.09 12.25 -3.23
N ASN A 155 4.17 12.27 -2.28
CA ASN A 155 4.27 11.68 -0.94
C ASN A 155 4.41 10.15 -0.97
N ALA A 156 4.79 9.58 0.19
CA ALA A 156 4.92 8.15 0.54
C ALA A 156 4.71 7.07 -0.54
N LEU A 157 3.52 7.04 -1.18
CA LEU A 157 3.19 6.10 -2.26
C LEU A 157 4.14 6.18 -3.46
N SER A 158 4.60 7.37 -3.87
CA SER A 158 5.57 7.49 -4.97
C SER A 158 6.97 7.08 -4.58
N TRP A 159 7.40 7.39 -3.35
CA TRP A 159 8.67 6.89 -2.81
C TRP A 159 8.72 5.37 -2.79
N LEU A 160 7.59 4.74 -2.41
CA LEU A 160 7.39 3.31 -2.40
C LEU A 160 7.35 2.74 -3.82
N GLY A 161 6.50 3.31 -4.68
CA GLY A 161 6.31 2.86 -6.06
C GLY A 161 7.60 2.82 -6.85
N GLN A 162 8.44 3.86 -6.73
CA GLN A 162 9.76 3.89 -7.39
C GLN A 162 10.65 2.74 -6.96
N ARG A 163 10.62 2.37 -5.67
CA ARG A 163 11.45 1.29 -5.12
C ARG A 163 10.92 -0.08 -5.44
N LEU A 164 9.60 -0.27 -5.41
CA LEU A 164 8.97 -1.51 -5.84
C LEU A 164 9.18 -1.75 -7.34
N ALA A 165 8.95 -0.73 -8.16
CA ALA A 165 9.18 -0.77 -9.60
C ALA A 165 10.65 -1.14 -9.92
N ALA A 166 11.62 -0.50 -9.25
CA ALA A 166 13.02 -0.85 -9.40
C ALA A 166 13.34 -2.30 -8.97
N ALA A 167 12.82 -2.73 -7.80
CA ALA A 167 13.04 -4.08 -7.29
C ALA A 167 12.41 -5.16 -8.18
N TRP A 168 11.27 -4.87 -8.81
CA TRP A 168 10.55 -5.79 -9.68
C TRP A 168 10.87 -5.62 -11.16
N ARG A 169 11.76 -4.67 -11.50
CA ARG A 169 12.15 -4.32 -12.87
C ARG A 169 10.95 -3.95 -13.74
N LEU A 170 10.02 -3.18 -13.18
CA LEU A 170 8.84 -2.68 -13.88
C LEU A 170 8.99 -1.20 -14.22
N PRO A 171 8.60 -0.77 -15.42
CA PRO A 171 8.34 0.65 -15.69
C PRO A 171 7.29 1.19 -14.70
N LEU A 172 7.47 2.43 -14.26
CA LEU A 172 6.53 3.11 -13.35
C LEU A 172 5.94 4.35 -14.01
N LEU A 173 4.61 4.40 -14.08
CA LEU A 173 3.87 5.60 -14.49
C LEU A 173 3.34 6.35 -13.26
N ALA A 174 3.78 7.61 -13.11
CA ALA A 174 3.41 8.45 -11.98
C ALA A 174 1.98 9.05 -12.08
N PRO A 175 1.32 9.43 -10.97
CA PRO A 175 -0.08 9.88 -10.96
C PRO A 175 -0.33 11.19 -11.69
N ARG A 176 0.69 12.01 -11.97
CA ARG A 176 0.54 13.28 -12.69
C ARG A 176 -0.04 13.11 -14.09
N TYR A 177 0.06 11.91 -14.64
CA TYR A 177 -0.52 11.54 -15.93
C TYR A 177 -1.96 10.98 -15.82
N PHE A 178 -2.51 10.94 -14.60
CA PHE A 178 -3.85 10.46 -14.25
C PHE A 178 -4.84 11.57 -13.90
N TYR A 179 -4.58 12.85 -14.19
CA TYR A 179 -5.58 13.90 -13.94
C TYR A 179 -5.78 14.84 -15.13
N ARG A 180 -7.07 15.11 -15.44
CA ARG A 180 -7.49 16.20 -16.32
C ARG A 180 -7.49 17.51 -15.52
N ALA A 181 -6.87 18.55 -16.08
CA ALA A 181 -6.56 19.81 -15.43
C ALA A 181 -7.74 20.80 -15.26
N SER A 182 -8.97 20.35 -14.97
CA SER A 182 -10.09 21.25 -14.69
C SER A 182 -11.20 20.53 -13.90
N HIS A 183 -11.58 21.06 -12.72
CA HIS A 183 -12.79 20.70 -11.95
C HIS A 183 -12.84 19.42 -11.08
N ALA A 184 -11.86 19.14 -10.21
CA ALA A 184 -12.10 18.21 -9.08
C ALA A 184 -12.40 19.01 -7.79
N PRO A 185 -13.66 19.08 -7.31
CA PRO A 185 -13.98 19.77 -6.06
C PRO A 185 -13.37 19.03 -4.85
N GLN A 186 -12.87 19.78 -3.88
CA GLN A 186 -12.38 19.24 -2.60
C GLN A 186 -13.52 18.51 -1.88
N GLN A 187 -13.40 17.20 -1.69
CA GLN A 187 -14.39 16.43 -0.94
C GLN A 187 -13.77 15.94 0.38
N ARG A 188 -13.72 16.83 1.38
CA ARG A 188 -13.50 16.42 2.79
C ARG A 188 -14.86 15.96 3.36
N GLY A 189 -14.87 14.80 4.02
CA GLY A 189 -15.96 14.42 4.93
C GLY A 189 -17.13 13.58 4.38
N ARG A 190 -17.04 12.97 3.19
CA ARG A 190 -18.16 12.17 2.67
C ARG A 190 -18.11 10.68 3.05
N THR A 191 -19.31 10.17 3.30
CA THR A 191 -19.67 8.79 3.66
C THR A 191 -19.14 7.77 2.63
N ARG A 192 -19.09 6.49 3.05
CA ARG A 192 -18.61 5.36 2.24
C ARG A 192 -19.27 5.28 0.84
N GLN A 193 -20.50 5.75 0.72
CA GLN A 193 -21.31 5.73 -0.51
C GLN A 193 -20.88 6.81 -1.52
N ALA A 194 -20.47 7.98 -1.06
CA ALA A 194 -20.02 9.07 -1.94
C ALA A 194 -18.67 8.80 -2.63
N ARG A 195 -17.85 7.88 -2.08
CA ARG A 195 -16.59 7.45 -2.73
C ARG A 195 -16.83 6.69 -4.04
N TRP A 196 -18.08 6.30 -4.33
CA TRP A 196 -18.51 5.70 -5.60
C TRP A 196 -18.98 6.74 -6.64
N GLN A 197 -18.80 8.04 -6.39
CA GLN A 197 -19.18 9.12 -7.32
C GLN A 197 -17.96 9.81 -7.95
N ILE A 198 -16.86 9.08 -8.13
CA ILE A 198 -15.68 9.61 -8.83
C ILE A 198 -15.98 9.58 -10.34
N ASP A 199 -15.92 10.75 -10.98
CA ASP A 199 -16.08 10.90 -12.42
C ASP A 199 -14.90 10.23 -13.16
N PRO A 200 -15.15 9.16 -13.96
CA PRO A 200 -14.12 8.47 -14.73
C PRO A 200 -13.36 9.35 -15.71
N GLU A 201 -13.93 10.47 -16.16
CA GLU A 201 -13.28 11.38 -17.13
C GLU A 201 -12.13 12.19 -16.55
N THR A 202 -12.12 12.36 -15.22
CA THR A 202 -11.08 13.14 -14.54
C THR A 202 -9.74 12.41 -14.43
N LEU A 203 -9.67 11.12 -14.79
CA LEU A 203 -8.59 10.22 -14.37
C LEU A 203 -7.41 10.01 -15.36
N LEU A 204 -7.28 10.68 -16.52
CA LEU A 204 -6.11 10.44 -17.42
C LEU A 204 -5.73 11.58 -18.36
N THR A 205 -4.42 11.81 -18.53
CA THR A 205 -3.78 12.66 -19.54
C THR A 205 -2.58 12.03 -20.28
N SER A 206 -2.23 10.76 -20.10
CA SER A 206 -1.25 10.09 -20.99
C SER A 206 -1.74 8.76 -21.58
N GLY A 207 -2.55 8.85 -22.63
CA GLY A 207 -2.93 7.68 -23.44
C GLY A 207 -1.76 7.00 -24.16
N ARG A 208 -0.57 7.61 -24.25
CA ARG A 208 0.56 7.09 -25.06
C ARG A 208 1.20 5.79 -24.54
N TRP A 209 1.13 5.50 -23.24
CA TRP A 209 1.78 4.30 -22.66
C TRP A 209 0.88 3.06 -22.62
N VAL A 210 -0.43 3.26 -22.73
CA VAL A 210 -1.45 2.19 -22.70
C VAL A 210 -2.13 2.07 -24.07
N GLN A 211 -1.73 2.89 -25.04
CA GLN A 211 -2.24 2.82 -26.40
C GLN A 211 -1.98 1.42 -26.99
N ARG A 212 -3.08 0.77 -27.40
CA ARG A 212 -3.21 -0.51 -28.12
C ARG A 212 -1.87 -1.23 -28.36
N GLY A 213 -1.48 -2.07 -27.41
CA GLY A 213 -0.42 -3.07 -27.57
C GLY A 213 0.88 -2.84 -26.78
N THR A 214 1.06 -1.69 -26.11
CA THR A 214 2.33 -1.37 -25.41
C THR A 214 2.40 -1.85 -23.96
N ALA A 215 1.28 -1.90 -23.23
CA ALA A 215 1.18 -2.49 -21.91
C ALA A 215 -0.19 -3.15 -21.74
N GLN A 216 -0.23 -4.48 -21.70
CA GLN A 216 -1.46 -5.26 -21.61
C GLN A 216 -1.75 -5.67 -20.16
N ARG A 217 -0.71 -5.85 -19.34
CA ARG A 217 -0.78 -6.33 -17.96
C ARG A 217 -0.30 -5.24 -17.02
N ILE A 218 -1.23 -4.57 -16.34
CA ILE A 218 -0.94 -3.41 -15.51
C ILE A 218 -1.13 -3.73 -14.03
N LEU A 219 -0.17 -3.30 -13.21
CA LEU A 219 -0.25 -3.34 -11.76
C LEU A 219 -0.58 -1.96 -11.20
N LEU A 220 -1.77 -1.80 -10.63
CA LEU A 220 -2.17 -0.62 -9.88
C LEU A 220 -1.58 -0.69 -8.47
N LEU A 221 -0.99 0.41 -7.99
CA LEU A 221 -0.44 0.54 -6.65
C LEU A 221 -1.13 1.67 -5.88
N ASP A 222 -1.65 1.37 -4.70
CA ASP A 222 -2.23 2.33 -3.75
C ASP A 222 -1.70 2.06 -2.33
N ASP A 223 -1.93 2.96 -1.38
CA ASP A 223 -1.51 2.75 0.01
C ASP A 223 -2.51 1.89 0.79
N VAL A 224 -3.79 2.26 0.77
CA VAL A 224 -4.85 1.64 1.55
C VAL A 224 -6.13 1.54 0.73
N VAL A 225 -6.66 0.32 0.63
CA VAL A 225 -7.95 0.07 0.01
C VAL A 225 -9.05 0.24 1.06
N THR A 226 -9.94 1.22 0.88
CA THR A 226 -11.09 1.43 1.79
C THR A 226 -12.43 0.92 1.25
N THR A 227 -12.75 1.24 -0.01
CA THR A 227 -13.97 0.77 -0.69
C THR A 227 -13.64 0.01 -1.97
N GLY A 228 -12.41 0.14 -2.46
CA GLY A 228 -12.00 -0.32 -3.79
C GLY A 228 -12.41 0.62 -4.92
N ALA A 229 -13.08 1.75 -4.64
CA ALA A 229 -13.58 2.64 -5.69
C ALA A 229 -12.46 3.21 -6.57
N SER A 230 -11.40 3.76 -5.98
CA SER A 230 -10.26 4.30 -6.75
C SER A 230 -9.61 3.25 -7.66
N MET A 231 -9.40 2.04 -7.12
CA MET A 231 -8.89 0.89 -7.90
C MET A 231 -9.83 0.51 -9.04
N HIS A 232 -11.15 0.46 -8.78
CA HIS A 232 -12.17 0.13 -9.78
C HIS A 232 -12.17 1.15 -10.92
N TYR A 233 -12.21 2.45 -10.63
CA TYR A 233 -12.25 3.48 -11.67
C TYR A 233 -10.95 3.58 -12.46
N ALA A 234 -9.80 3.47 -11.78
CA ALA A 234 -8.51 3.41 -12.46
C ALA A 234 -8.44 2.21 -13.41
N ALA A 235 -8.86 1.03 -12.96
CA ALA A 235 -8.87 -0.18 -13.78
C ALA A 235 -9.85 -0.10 -14.95
N ALA A 236 -11.08 0.39 -14.73
CA ALA A 236 -12.06 0.59 -15.78
C ALA A 236 -11.50 1.49 -16.89
N LYS A 237 -10.80 2.57 -16.51
CA LYS A 237 -10.18 3.48 -17.47
C LYS A 237 -9.02 2.83 -18.23
N LEU A 238 -8.17 2.07 -17.55
CA LEU A 238 -7.08 1.33 -18.20
C LEU A 238 -7.60 0.29 -19.19
N ARG A 239 -8.70 -0.42 -18.87
CA ARG A 239 -9.36 -1.33 -19.80
C ARG A 239 -9.91 -0.62 -21.03
N GLN A 240 -10.52 0.55 -20.87
CA GLN A 240 -10.95 1.38 -22.01
C GLN A 240 -9.79 1.79 -22.93
N LEU A 241 -8.57 1.88 -22.39
CA LEU A 241 -7.38 2.18 -23.18
C LEU A 241 -6.76 0.94 -23.84
N GLY A 242 -7.24 -0.27 -23.51
CA GLY A 242 -6.78 -1.52 -24.11
C GLY A 242 -5.93 -2.41 -23.20
N ALA A 243 -5.96 -2.21 -21.88
CA ALA A 243 -5.34 -3.15 -20.94
C ALA A 243 -6.18 -4.44 -20.84
N ASP A 244 -5.53 -5.59 -21.03
CA ASP A 244 -6.15 -6.92 -20.97
C ASP A 244 -6.29 -7.42 -19.52
N HIS A 245 -5.30 -7.08 -18.69
CA HIS A 245 -5.24 -7.48 -17.29
C HIS A 245 -4.82 -6.30 -16.41
N VAL A 246 -5.59 -6.00 -15.37
CA VAL A 246 -5.32 -4.96 -14.38
C VAL A 246 -5.49 -5.55 -12.98
N GLN A 247 -4.40 -5.73 -12.25
CA GLN A 247 -4.43 -6.15 -10.84
C GLN A 247 -4.08 -4.98 -9.93
N GLY A 248 -4.64 -4.92 -8.73
CA GLY A 248 -4.29 -3.90 -7.74
C GLY A 248 -3.48 -4.48 -6.58
N LEU A 249 -2.62 -3.63 -6.01
CA LEU A 249 -1.78 -3.93 -4.87
C LEU A 249 -1.83 -2.76 -3.88
N ALA A 250 -1.96 -3.07 -2.59
CA ALA A 250 -1.89 -2.09 -1.51
C ALA A 250 -1.40 -2.72 -0.21
N TRP A 251 -0.97 -1.91 0.76
CA TRP A 251 -0.59 -2.43 2.09
C TRP A 251 -1.78 -2.99 2.84
N GLY A 252 -2.83 -2.18 2.98
CA GLY A 252 -3.87 -2.42 3.97
C GLY A 252 -5.28 -2.34 3.41
N ARG A 253 -6.14 -3.27 3.82
CA ARG A 253 -7.59 -3.21 3.57
C ARG A 253 -8.27 -2.66 4.83
N THR A 254 -8.99 -1.54 4.72
CA THR A 254 -9.90 -1.10 5.80
C THR A 254 -11.17 -1.94 5.82
N PRO A 255 -11.42 -2.76 6.85
CA PRO A 255 -12.61 -3.62 6.92
C PRO A 255 -13.92 -2.81 6.86
N ALA A 256 -14.95 -3.37 6.24
CA ALA A 256 -16.30 -2.80 6.21
C ALA A 256 -16.93 -2.65 7.60
N ALA A 257 -16.69 -3.66 8.41
CA ALA A 257 -16.99 -3.82 9.82
C ALA A 257 -15.82 -4.63 10.38
N MET A 258 -15.46 -4.46 11.65
CA MET A 258 -14.44 -5.32 12.22
C MET A 258 -14.91 -6.77 12.13
N PRO A 259 -14.14 -7.69 11.54
CA PRO A 259 -14.49 -9.10 11.60
C PRO A 259 -14.62 -9.46 13.08
N ALA A 260 -15.74 -10.09 13.44
CA ALA A 260 -15.86 -10.69 14.77
C ALA A 260 -14.66 -11.63 14.92
N VAL A 261 -13.86 -11.40 15.96
CA VAL A 261 -12.78 -12.31 16.32
C VAL A 261 -13.47 -13.60 16.73
N LEU A 262 -13.37 -14.64 15.90
CA LEU A 262 -13.72 -16.01 16.27
C LEU A 262 -12.58 -16.60 17.11
#